data_AF-A0A645C5A2-F1
#
_entry.id   AF-A0A645C5A2-F1
#
_cell.length_a   1.000
_cell.length_b   1.000
_cell.length_c   1.000
_cell.angle_alpha   90.00
_cell.angle_beta   90.00
_cell.angle_gamma   90.00
#
_symmetry.space_group_name_H-M   'P 1'
#
loop_
_entity.id
_entity.type
_entity.pdbx_description
1 polymer ?
#
loop_
_entity_poly.entity_id
_entity_poly.type
_entity_poly.pdbx_seq_one_letter_code
_entity_poly.pdbx_strand_id
1 'polypeptide(L)'
;MATDTGKVRSKHEGYPRAILIVPPGTEAEFLAPLPAKAMWGVGPKMEIALANLGIKTLGELASYPADLLEKHFGKYGKELTERARGLDERPVVTEYETKSVSQEITFDRDTNDLEELRQTLRYLSEKVGLRLRQGEVCGKVVRLKLRWSDFSTHTRQVSLPQPTDQDGVILEISTKLLEALWEGDRPVRLIGVGVAGLAPRTHQMSLFDTPNEKERRLLTALDELHEKFGKRSVVSGDRVEKNRPKK
;
A
#
# COMPACT_ATOMS: atom_id res chain seq x y z
N MET A 1 18.97 -11.74 8.68
CA MET A 1 17.63 -11.34 9.17
C MET A 1 17.75 -10.42 10.38
N ALA A 2 17.20 -9.21 10.34
CA ALA A 2 17.17 -8.32 11.50
C ALA A 2 15.84 -8.50 12.24
N THR A 3 15.88 -9.29 13.31
CA THR A 3 14.78 -9.46 14.27
C THR A 3 15.11 -8.66 15.52
N ASP A 4 14.09 -8.13 16.20
CA ASP A 4 14.29 -7.33 17.42
C ASP A 4 14.83 -8.19 18.59
N THR A 5 14.95 -9.52 18.39
CA THR A 5 15.49 -10.47 19.36
C THR A 5 16.96 -10.23 19.71
N GLY A 6 17.77 -9.71 18.77
CA GLY A 6 19.15 -9.29 19.07
C GLY A 6 19.20 -8.20 20.14
N LYS A 7 18.25 -7.25 20.11
CA LYS A 7 18.13 -6.20 21.13
C LYS A 7 17.58 -6.74 22.45
N VAL A 8 16.62 -7.68 22.41
CA VAL A 8 15.96 -8.21 23.62
C VAL A 8 16.86 -9.18 24.40
N ARG A 9 17.74 -9.93 23.74
CA ARG A 9 18.67 -10.88 24.41
C ARG A 9 19.96 -10.25 24.92
N SER A 10 20.33 -9.06 24.44
CA SER A 10 21.51 -8.36 24.94
C SER A 10 21.22 -7.66 26.26
N LYS A 11 21.07 -8.43 27.35
CA LYS A 11 20.89 -7.95 28.73
C LYS A 11 22.20 -8.02 29.53
N HIS A 12 23.31 -7.59 28.93
CA HIS A 12 24.62 -7.52 29.58
C HIS A 12 24.91 -6.06 29.97
N GLU A 13 25.98 -5.83 30.74
CA GLU A 13 26.37 -4.52 31.31
C GLU A 13 26.45 -3.36 30.30
N GLY A 14 26.50 -3.63 28.99
CA GLY A 14 26.55 -2.64 27.91
C GLY A 14 25.21 -2.27 27.23
N TYR A 15 24.06 -2.82 27.65
CA TYR A 15 22.75 -2.41 27.11
C TYR A 15 22.46 -0.93 27.43
N PRO A 16 21.91 -0.12 26.50
CA PRO A 16 21.38 -0.46 25.18
C PRO A 16 22.39 -0.41 24.02
N ARG A 17 23.70 -0.24 24.28
CA ARG A 17 24.77 -0.11 23.28
C ARG A 17 25.56 -1.40 23.08
N ALA A 18 24.87 -2.52 23.05
CA ALA A 18 25.50 -3.83 22.92
C ALA A 18 25.23 -4.43 21.53
N ILE A 19 26.28 -4.98 20.93
CA ILE A 19 26.24 -5.65 19.63
C ILE A 19 26.32 -7.15 19.91
N LEU A 20 25.36 -7.92 19.40
CA LEU A 20 25.40 -9.37 19.41
C LEU A 20 25.84 -9.86 18.03
N ILE A 21 27.00 -10.50 17.97
CA ILE A 21 27.50 -11.15 16.76
C ILE A 21 27.04 -12.62 16.81
N VAL A 22 26.37 -13.07 15.76
CA VAL A 22 26.07 -14.49 15.52
C VAL A 22 27.12 -14.99 14.51
N PRO A 23 28.04 -15.89 14.91
CA PRO A 23 29.04 -16.41 13.99
C PRO A 23 28.41 -17.16 12.81
N PRO A 24 29.01 -17.07 11.60
CA PRO A 24 28.57 -17.86 10.46
C PRO A 24 28.53 -19.36 10.77
N GLY A 25 27.44 -20.02 10.39
CA GLY A 25 27.19 -21.45 10.64
C GLY A 25 26.50 -21.76 11.98
N THR A 26 26.33 -20.77 12.86
CA THR A 26 25.65 -20.93 14.17
C THR A 26 24.21 -20.38 14.17
N GLU A 27 23.72 -19.89 13.02
CA GLU A 27 22.45 -19.22 12.90
C GLU A 27 21.28 -20.12 13.29
N ALA A 28 21.30 -21.39 12.84
CA ALA A 28 20.25 -22.35 13.15
C ALA A 28 20.14 -22.59 14.66
N GLU A 29 21.26 -22.77 15.35
CA GLU A 29 21.31 -22.96 16.81
C GLU A 29 20.85 -21.71 17.56
N PHE A 30 21.28 -20.53 17.10
CA PHE A 30 20.87 -19.25 17.66
C PHE A 30 19.36 -19.02 17.53
N LEU A 31 18.79 -19.37 16.37
CA LEU A 31 17.38 -19.19 16.04
C LEU A 31 16.48 -20.21 16.74
N ALA A 32 16.90 -21.47 16.84
CA ALA A 32 16.09 -22.58 17.35
C ALA A 32 15.26 -22.29 18.62
N PRO A 33 15.81 -21.70 19.70
CA PRO A 33 15.05 -21.44 20.93
C PRO A 33 14.12 -20.22 20.86
N LEU A 34 14.13 -19.45 19.77
CA LEU A 34 13.29 -18.27 19.64
C LEU A 34 11.84 -18.67 19.35
N PRO A 35 10.84 -17.92 19.85
CA PRO A 35 9.45 -18.17 19.53
C PRO A 35 9.18 -17.96 18.04
N ALA A 36 8.20 -18.67 17.47
CA ALA A 36 7.85 -18.59 16.05
C ALA A 36 7.55 -17.15 15.59
N LYS A 37 6.92 -16.33 16.44
CA LYS A 37 6.66 -14.90 16.19
C LYS A 37 7.91 -14.03 16.01
N ALA A 38 9.07 -14.52 16.42
CA ALA A 38 10.34 -13.83 16.20
C ALA A 38 10.73 -13.87 14.72
N MET A 39 10.19 -14.79 13.92
CA MET A 39 10.47 -14.87 12.49
C MET A 39 9.87 -13.67 11.75
N TRP A 40 10.69 -13.02 10.93
CA TRP A 40 10.23 -11.90 10.12
C TRP A 40 9.15 -12.34 9.12
N GLY A 41 8.00 -11.67 9.20
CA GLY A 41 6.80 -11.96 8.41
C GLY A 41 5.82 -12.95 9.07
N VAL A 42 6.13 -13.52 10.24
CA VAL A 42 5.15 -14.20 11.09
C VAL A 42 4.43 -13.16 11.95
N GLY A 43 3.23 -12.77 11.51
CA GLY A 43 2.31 -11.93 12.30
C GLY A 43 1.37 -12.76 13.21
N PRO A 44 0.52 -12.10 14.02
CA PRO A 44 -0.31 -12.77 15.04
C PRO A 44 -1.19 -13.90 14.50
N LYS A 45 -1.79 -13.72 13.30
CA LYS A 45 -2.61 -14.75 12.66
C LYS A 45 -1.81 -16.00 12.31
N MET A 46 -0.59 -15.81 11.81
CA MET A 46 0.27 -16.92 11.42
C MET A 46 0.91 -17.59 12.64
N GLU A 47 1.22 -16.85 13.70
CA GLU A 47 1.63 -17.41 14.99
C GLU A 47 0.56 -18.37 15.54
N ILE A 48 -0.72 -17.97 15.52
CA ILE A 48 -1.83 -18.84 15.93
C ILE A 48 -1.93 -20.08 15.03
N ALA A 49 -1.81 -19.90 13.71
CA ALA A 49 -1.87 -21.02 12.78
C ALA A 49 -0.72 -22.02 12.98
N LEU A 50 0.51 -21.54 13.23
CA LEU A 50 1.66 -22.37 13.56
C LEU A 50 1.47 -23.09 14.90
N ALA A 51 0.96 -22.38 15.92
CA ALA A 51 0.67 -22.97 17.22
C ALA A 51 -0.37 -24.10 17.13
N ASN A 52 -1.37 -23.98 16.25
CA ASN A 52 -2.35 -25.04 15.97
C ASN A 52 -1.72 -26.28 15.31
N LEU A 53 -0.57 -26.13 14.66
CA LEU A 53 0.24 -27.23 14.13
C LEU A 53 1.26 -27.77 15.16
N GLY A 54 1.23 -27.27 16.38
CA GLY A 54 2.18 -27.62 17.44
C GLY A 54 3.52 -26.88 17.35
N ILE A 55 3.66 -25.91 16.44
CA ILE A 55 4.91 -25.16 16.22
C ILE A 55 4.88 -23.88 17.06
N LYS A 56 5.74 -23.80 18.07
CA LYS A 56 5.86 -22.64 18.97
C LYS A 56 7.23 -21.97 18.86
N THR A 57 8.25 -22.70 18.43
CA THR A 57 9.64 -22.24 18.32
C THR A 57 10.15 -22.31 16.88
N LEU A 58 11.22 -21.59 16.57
CA LEU A 58 11.88 -21.69 15.27
C LEU A 58 12.57 -23.04 15.08
N GLY A 59 13.02 -23.69 16.14
CA GLY A 59 13.57 -25.05 16.06
C GLY A 59 12.51 -26.04 15.60
N GLU A 60 11.31 -26.00 16.19
CA GLU A 60 10.16 -26.81 15.76
C GLU A 60 9.76 -26.48 14.31
N LEU A 61 9.76 -25.20 13.93
CA LEU A 61 9.47 -24.76 12.55
C LEU A 61 10.51 -25.28 11.56
N ALA A 62 11.80 -25.25 11.92
CA ALA A 62 12.91 -25.72 11.09
C ALA A 62 12.88 -27.24 10.89
N SER A 63 12.42 -28.00 11.89
CA SER A 63 12.30 -29.46 11.85
C SER A 63 10.99 -29.94 11.22
N TYR A 64 10.00 -29.06 11.05
CA TYR A 64 8.72 -29.43 10.48
C TYR A 64 8.84 -29.79 8.99
N PRO A 65 8.09 -30.79 8.48
CA PRO A 65 8.14 -31.16 7.06
C PRO A 65 7.72 -29.99 6.15
N ALA A 66 8.64 -29.58 5.26
CA ALA A 66 8.44 -28.43 4.37
C ALA A 66 7.19 -28.59 3.49
N ASP A 67 6.92 -29.80 2.98
CA ASP A 67 5.76 -30.10 2.14
C ASP A 67 4.43 -29.87 2.86
N LEU A 68 4.39 -30.10 4.18
CA LEU A 68 3.18 -29.85 4.98
C LEU A 68 3.01 -28.35 5.22
N LEU A 69 4.09 -27.62 5.51
CA LEU A 69 4.03 -26.16 5.63
C LEU A 69 3.64 -25.49 4.31
N GLU A 70 4.13 -26.01 3.17
CA GLU A 70 3.73 -25.54 1.85
C GLU A 70 2.24 -25.80 1.58
N LYS A 71 1.69 -26.94 2.01
CA LYS A 71 0.24 -27.19 1.94
C LYS A 71 -0.59 -26.22 2.78
N HIS A 72 -0.10 -25.83 3.96
CA HIS A 72 -0.82 -24.92 4.85
C HIS A 72 -0.67 -23.44 4.46
N PHE A 73 0.52 -23.03 4.01
CA PHE A 73 0.89 -21.62 3.84
C PHE A 73 1.34 -21.25 2.40
N GLY A 74 1.24 -22.19 1.45
CA GLY A 74 1.73 -22.04 0.09
C GLY A 74 3.24 -21.88 0.02
N LYS A 75 3.74 -21.21 -1.03
CA LYS A 75 5.17 -20.92 -1.24
C LYS A 75 5.84 -20.31 0.01
N TYR A 76 5.10 -19.53 0.79
CA TYR A 76 5.61 -18.89 2.00
C TYR A 76 5.97 -19.91 3.10
N GLY A 77 5.29 -21.07 3.17
CA GLY A 77 5.61 -22.13 4.12
C GLY A 77 6.99 -22.76 3.90
N LYS A 78 7.37 -22.95 2.63
CA LYS A 78 8.71 -23.40 2.27
C LYS A 78 9.78 -22.38 2.69
N GLU A 79 9.59 -21.11 2.33
CA GLU A 79 10.50 -20.02 2.71
C GLU A 79 10.64 -19.87 4.24
N LEU A 80 9.56 -20.08 4.99
CA LEU A 80 9.60 -20.05 6.46
C LEU A 80 10.51 -21.12 7.05
N THR A 81 10.49 -22.32 6.48
CA THR A 81 11.31 -23.45 6.93
C THR A 81 12.80 -23.16 6.71
N GLU A 82 13.15 -22.66 5.51
CA GLU A 82 14.51 -22.27 5.14
C GLU A 82 15.02 -21.16 6.08
N ARG A 83 14.21 -20.12 6.31
CA ARG A 83 14.55 -19.02 7.21
C ARG A 83 14.71 -19.45 8.66
N ALA A 84 13.90 -20.39 9.14
CA ALA A 84 14.03 -20.95 10.48
C ALA A 84 15.34 -21.73 10.67
N ARG A 85 15.91 -22.25 9.57
CA ARG A 85 17.25 -22.86 9.51
C ARG A 85 18.38 -21.85 9.30
N GLY A 86 18.08 -20.55 9.24
CA GLY A 86 19.06 -19.50 8.96
C GLY A 86 19.40 -19.33 7.48
N LEU A 87 18.67 -19.96 6.57
CA LEU A 87 18.91 -19.89 5.12
C LEU A 87 18.09 -18.74 4.52
N ASP A 88 18.78 -17.69 4.05
CA ASP A 88 18.17 -16.54 3.37
C ASP A 88 19.14 -15.97 2.32
N GLU A 89 19.03 -16.45 1.08
CA GLU A 89 19.91 -16.05 -0.04
C GLU A 89 19.45 -14.77 -0.74
N ARG A 90 18.45 -14.06 -0.20
CA ARG A 90 17.94 -12.85 -0.83
C ARG A 90 19.04 -11.79 -0.85
N PRO A 91 19.34 -11.20 -2.03
CA PRO A 91 20.32 -10.13 -2.11
C PRO A 91 19.82 -8.90 -1.37
N VAL A 92 20.76 -8.05 -0.93
CA VAL A 92 20.43 -6.70 -0.50
C VAL A 92 20.00 -5.92 -1.75
N VAL A 93 18.76 -5.50 -1.77
CA VAL A 93 18.19 -4.69 -2.86
C VAL A 93 18.08 -3.26 -2.37
N THR A 94 18.81 -2.34 -3.01
CA THR A 94 18.84 -0.91 -2.67
C THR A 94 17.78 -0.11 -3.40
N GLU A 95 17.28 -0.62 -4.53
CA GLU A 95 16.33 0.06 -5.39
C GLU A 95 15.07 -0.80 -5.58
N TYR A 96 13.91 -0.18 -5.36
CA TYR A 96 12.62 -0.82 -5.56
C TYR A 96 11.79 0.02 -6.51
N GLU A 97 11.33 -0.61 -7.60
CA GLU A 97 10.33 0.03 -8.46
C GLU A 97 9.00 0.17 -7.72
N THR A 98 8.45 1.38 -7.78
CA THR A 98 7.11 1.64 -7.24
C THR A 98 6.09 0.89 -8.08
N LYS A 99 5.32 -0.01 -7.46
CA LYS A 99 4.31 -0.84 -8.16
C LYS A 99 2.94 -0.17 -8.28
N SER A 100 2.66 0.80 -7.41
CA SER A 100 1.40 1.52 -7.35
C SER A 100 1.52 2.80 -6.54
N VAL A 101 0.70 3.80 -6.88
CA VAL A 101 0.52 5.03 -6.09
C VAL A 101 -0.91 5.03 -5.56
N SER A 102 -1.11 5.22 -4.25
CA SER A 102 -2.44 5.25 -3.65
C SER A 102 -2.57 6.24 -2.50
N GLN A 103 -3.80 6.67 -2.23
CA GLN A 103 -4.18 7.46 -1.06
C GLN A 103 -5.49 6.96 -0.48
N GLU A 104 -5.60 6.99 0.84
CA GLU A 104 -6.79 6.62 1.57
C GLU A 104 -7.03 7.54 2.76
N ILE A 105 -8.30 7.73 3.10
CA ILE A 105 -8.75 8.48 4.27
C ILE A 105 -9.61 7.55 5.13
N THR A 106 -9.31 7.53 6.41
CA THR A 106 -10.14 6.95 7.46
C THR A 106 -10.95 8.08 8.07
N PHE A 107 -12.28 8.01 8.03
CA PHE A 107 -13.14 9.11 8.49
C PHE A 107 -13.12 9.25 10.02
N ASP A 108 -13.33 10.44 10.56
CA ASP A 108 -13.42 10.60 12.03
C ASP A 108 -14.70 9.97 12.59
N ARG A 109 -15.79 10.01 11.79
CA ARG A 109 -17.06 9.32 12.04
C ARG A 109 -17.43 8.56 10.78
N ASP A 110 -17.88 7.33 10.93
CA ASP A 110 -18.32 6.53 9.79
C ASP A 110 -19.48 7.24 9.10
N THR A 111 -19.42 7.33 7.77
CA THR A 111 -20.35 8.14 6.98
C THR A 111 -21.05 7.30 5.94
N ASN A 112 -22.37 7.50 5.79
CA ASN A 112 -23.12 7.02 4.65
C ASN A 112 -23.52 8.16 3.68
N ASP A 113 -22.94 9.35 3.84
CA ASP A 113 -23.19 10.48 2.96
C ASP A 113 -22.42 10.31 1.64
N LEU A 114 -23.15 9.96 0.58
CA LEU A 114 -22.57 9.77 -0.74
C LEU A 114 -21.87 11.02 -1.28
N GLU A 115 -22.32 12.22 -0.91
CA GLU A 115 -21.72 13.47 -1.35
C GLU A 115 -20.39 13.72 -0.63
N GLU A 116 -20.30 13.42 0.66
CA GLU A 116 -19.04 13.42 1.41
C GLU A 116 -18.03 12.41 0.80
N LEU A 117 -18.49 11.22 0.45
CA LEU A 117 -17.65 10.19 -0.19
C LEU A 117 -17.13 10.65 -1.55
N ARG A 118 -17.99 11.23 -2.40
CA ARG A 118 -17.60 11.76 -3.72
C ARG A 118 -16.59 12.90 -3.61
N GLN A 119 -16.75 13.79 -2.65
CA GLN A 119 -15.80 14.87 -2.39
C GLN A 119 -14.45 14.33 -1.91
N THR A 120 -14.48 13.33 -1.04
CA THR A 120 -13.28 12.64 -0.59
C THR A 120 -12.57 11.95 -1.75
N LEU A 121 -13.30 11.28 -2.64
CA LEU A 121 -12.74 10.68 -3.86
C LEU A 121 -12.09 11.69 -4.80
N ARG A 122 -12.70 12.86 -4.99
CA ARG A 122 -12.12 13.95 -5.78
C ARG A 122 -10.77 14.38 -5.19
N TYR A 123 -10.74 14.63 -3.89
CA TYR A 123 -9.50 14.97 -3.19
C TYR A 123 -8.43 13.89 -3.33
N LEU A 124 -8.78 12.62 -3.12
CA LEU A 124 -7.83 11.50 -3.23
C LEU A 124 -7.31 11.33 -4.66
N SER A 125 -8.19 11.46 -5.67
CA SER A 125 -7.84 11.34 -7.09
C SER A 125 -6.86 12.42 -7.52
N GLU A 126 -7.06 13.67 -7.10
CA GLU A 126 -6.11 14.77 -7.32
C GLU A 126 -4.74 14.48 -6.72
N LYS A 127 -4.70 13.97 -5.48
CA LYS A 127 -3.43 13.62 -4.81
C LYS A 127 -2.70 12.48 -5.51
N VAL A 128 -3.43 11.47 -5.97
CA VAL A 128 -2.85 10.35 -6.72
C VAL A 128 -2.34 10.82 -8.08
N GLY A 129 -3.13 11.59 -8.83
CA GLY A 129 -2.74 12.17 -10.12
C GLY A 129 -1.48 13.03 -10.01
N LEU A 130 -1.43 13.94 -9.03
CA LEU A 130 -0.24 14.77 -8.77
C LEU A 130 1.00 13.92 -8.51
N ARG A 131 0.90 12.87 -7.68
CA ARG A 131 2.05 12.01 -7.36
C ARG A 131 2.50 11.17 -8.55
N LEU A 132 1.59 10.73 -9.41
CA LEU A 132 1.94 10.05 -10.65
C LEU A 132 2.76 10.98 -11.56
N ARG A 133 2.30 12.22 -11.73
CA ARG A 133 3.00 13.24 -12.55
C ARG A 133 4.36 13.62 -11.97
N GLN A 134 4.46 13.82 -10.66
CA GLN A 134 5.75 14.08 -9.97
C GLN A 134 6.72 12.91 -10.06
N GLY A 135 6.21 11.68 -10.09
CA GLY A 135 7.02 10.47 -10.30
C GLY A 135 7.29 10.15 -11.78
N GLU A 136 6.87 11.01 -12.71
CA GLU A 136 6.99 10.81 -14.16
C GLU A 136 6.44 9.46 -14.66
N VAL A 137 5.41 8.95 -14.00
CA VAL A 137 4.78 7.66 -14.28
C VAL A 137 3.29 7.80 -14.57
N CYS A 138 2.77 6.89 -15.38
CA CYS A 138 1.34 6.71 -15.60
C CYS A 138 0.96 5.26 -15.28
N GLY A 139 -0.32 4.98 -15.02
CA GLY A 139 -0.76 3.62 -14.70
C GLY A 139 -2.01 3.17 -15.45
N LYS A 140 -2.09 1.86 -15.72
CA LYS A 140 -3.22 1.26 -16.44
C LYS A 140 -4.37 0.84 -15.54
N VAL A 141 -4.16 0.64 -14.25
CA VAL A 141 -5.19 0.07 -13.37
C VAL A 141 -5.61 1.09 -12.34
N VAL A 142 -6.89 1.46 -12.30
CA VAL A 142 -7.47 2.30 -11.24
C VAL A 142 -8.22 1.38 -10.27
N ARG A 143 -7.99 1.58 -8.97
CA ARG A 143 -8.54 0.78 -7.88
C ARG A 143 -9.25 1.67 -6.87
N LEU A 144 -10.42 1.22 -6.43
CA LEU A 144 -11.11 1.73 -5.25
C LEU A 144 -11.01 0.70 -4.12
N LYS A 145 -10.71 1.19 -2.92
CA LYS A 145 -10.77 0.45 -1.67
C LYS A 145 -11.81 1.11 -0.77
N LEU A 146 -12.69 0.30 -0.21
CA LEU A 146 -13.73 0.75 0.71
C LEU A 146 -13.74 -0.18 1.93
N ARG A 147 -13.72 0.40 3.13
CA ARG A 147 -13.88 -0.34 4.38
C ARG A 147 -15.14 0.14 5.07
N TRP A 148 -16.00 -0.80 5.41
CA TRP A 148 -17.24 -0.54 6.14
C TRP A 148 -17.00 -0.43 7.65
N SER A 149 -18.00 0.01 8.41
CA SER A 149 -17.96 0.16 9.87
C SER A 149 -17.67 -1.17 10.61
N ASP A 150 -18.02 -2.31 10.02
CA ASP A 150 -17.71 -3.65 10.52
C ASP A 150 -16.26 -4.12 10.22
N PHE A 151 -15.42 -3.21 9.70
CA PHE A 151 -14.05 -3.44 9.25
C PHE A 151 -13.88 -4.39 8.05
N SER A 152 -14.97 -4.88 7.46
CA SER A 152 -14.89 -5.62 6.20
C SER A 152 -14.42 -4.68 5.08
N THR A 153 -13.46 -5.16 4.29
CA THR A 153 -12.78 -4.35 3.26
C THR A 153 -13.06 -4.91 1.88
N HIS A 154 -13.63 -4.07 1.03
CA HIS A 154 -13.93 -4.37 -0.36
C HIS A 154 -12.97 -3.59 -1.27
N THR A 155 -12.54 -4.24 -2.34
CA THR A 155 -11.70 -3.63 -3.36
C THR A 155 -12.29 -3.95 -4.73
N ARG A 156 -12.34 -2.94 -5.59
CA ARG A 156 -12.68 -3.07 -7.01
C ARG A 156 -11.65 -2.32 -7.84
N GLN A 157 -11.42 -2.78 -9.06
CA GLN A 157 -10.46 -2.16 -9.95
C GLN A 157 -10.90 -2.34 -11.39
N VAL A 158 -10.47 -1.41 -12.25
CA VAL A 158 -10.68 -1.44 -13.69
C VAL A 158 -9.33 -1.22 -14.36
N SER A 159 -9.04 -2.02 -15.39
CA SER A 159 -7.93 -1.77 -16.30
C SER A 159 -8.39 -0.86 -17.42
N LEU A 160 -7.66 0.23 -17.63
CA LEU A 160 -7.90 1.22 -18.66
C LEU A 160 -7.28 0.75 -19.98
N PRO A 161 -7.84 1.18 -21.13
CA PRO A 161 -7.25 0.92 -22.45
C PRO A 161 -5.91 1.63 -22.63
N GLN A 162 -5.73 2.80 -22.00
CA GLN A 162 -4.51 3.60 -22.03
C GLN A 162 -4.07 3.97 -20.61
N PRO A 163 -2.76 4.00 -20.30
CA PRO A 163 -2.26 4.47 -19.01
C PRO A 163 -2.64 5.94 -18.76
N THR A 164 -2.93 6.28 -17.50
CA THR A 164 -3.28 7.66 -17.11
C THR A 164 -2.49 8.15 -15.90
N ASP A 165 -2.25 9.46 -15.87
CA ASP A 165 -1.75 10.29 -14.78
C ASP A 165 -2.72 11.44 -14.47
N GLN A 166 -3.92 11.41 -15.07
CA GLN A 166 -4.94 12.47 -14.98
C GLN A 166 -5.92 12.19 -13.86
N ASP A 167 -6.06 13.14 -12.95
CA ASP A 167 -6.98 13.08 -11.81
C ASP A 167 -8.45 13.02 -12.24
N GLY A 168 -8.85 13.65 -13.35
CA GLY A 168 -10.19 13.53 -13.92
C GLY A 168 -10.58 12.10 -14.28
N VAL A 169 -9.71 11.38 -15.01
CA VAL A 169 -9.91 9.97 -15.38
C VAL A 169 -9.94 9.08 -14.13
N ILE A 170 -9.03 9.31 -13.18
CA ILE A 170 -8.98 8.54 -11.92
C ILE A 170 -10.27 8.76 -11.11
N LEU A 171 -10.76 9.99 -11.04
CA LEU A 171 -11.99 10.34 -10.34
C LEU A 171 -13.22 9.70 -11.00
N GLU A 172 -13.33 9.80 -12.32
CA GLU A 172 -14.46 9.21 -13.06
C GLU A 172 -14.55 7.70 -12.79
N ILE A 173 -13.43 7.00 -12.90
CA ILE A 173 -13.39 5.54 -12.73
C ILE A 173 -13.61 5.15 -11.27
N SER A 174 -12.98 5.85 -10.32
CA SER A 174 -13.20 5.58 -8.89
C SER A 174 -14.63 5.87 -8.44
N THR A 175 -15.30 6.87 -9.02
CA THR A 175 -16.71 7.17 -8.76
C THR A 175 -17.61 6.05 -9.28
N LYS A 176 -17.40 5.56 -10.51
CA LYS A 176 -18.13 4.39 -11.05
C LYS A 176 -17.93 3.14 -10.20
N LEU A 177 -16.70 2.92 -9.71
CA LEU A 177 -16.40 1.81 -8.80
C LEU A 177 -17.08 1.96 -7.44
N LEU A 178 -17.24 3.19 -6.95
CA LEU A 178 -17.95 3.46 -5.71
C LEU A 178 -19.43 3.15 -5.88
N GLU A 179 -20.05 3.67 -6.94
CA GLU A 179 -21.47 3.44 -7.24
C GLU A 179 -21.79 1.95 -7.41
N ALA A 180 -20.88 1.16 -7.99
CA ALA A 180 -21.04 -0.28 -8.11
C ALA A 180 -20.89 -1.06 -6.78
N LEU A 181 -20.25 -0.47 -5.76
CA LEU A 181 -20.11 -1.04 -4.41
C LEU A 181 -21.09 -0.44 -3.40
N TRP A 182 -21.77 0.64 -3.77
CA TRP A 182 -22.53 1.45 -2.84
C TRP A 182 -23.86 0.78 -2.50
N GLU A 183 -24.04 0.43 -1.23
CA GLU A 183 -25.27 -0.18 -0.72
C GLU A 183 -26.24 0.85 -0.10
N GLY A 184 -25.75 2.03 0.27
CA GLY A 184 -26.56 3.16 0.77
C GLY A 184 -26.93 3.13 2.25
N ASP A 185 -27.02 1.95 2.85
CA ASP A 185 -27.41 1.73 4.25
C ASP A 185 -26.20 1.56 5.19
N ARG A 186 -25.07 1.04 4.67
CA ARG A 186 -23.86 0.77 5.46
C ARG A 186 -22.91 1.97 5.53
N PRO A 187 -22.56 2.45 6.74
CA PRO A 187 -21.55 3.50 6.89
C PRO A 187 -20.14 3.04 6.47
N VAL A 188 -19.41 3.95 5.84
CA VAL A 188 -18.03 3.79 5.38
C VAL A 188 -17.08 4.32 6.44
N ARG A 189 -16.13 3.48 6.85
CA ARG A 189 -15.04 3.77 7.78
C ARG A 189 -13.82 4.37 7.08
N LEU A 190 -13.50 3.87 5.88
CA LEU A 190 -12.37 4.32 5.06
C LEU A 190 -12.68 4.20 3.58
N ILE A 191 -12.18 5.17 2.80
CA ILE A 191 -12.19 5.15 1.35
C ILE A 191 -10.79 5.44 0.80
N GLY A 192 -10.40 4.76 -0.27
CA GLY A 192 -9.08 4.88 -0.87
C GLY A 192 -9.08 4.69 -2.38
N VAL A 193 -8.23 5.43 -3.06
CA VAL A 193 -8.01 5.37 -4.50
C VAL A 193 -6.55 5.03 -4.77
N GLY A 194 -6.31 4.17 -5.74
CA GLY A 194 -4.96 3.83 -6.17
C GLY A 194 -4.85 3.59 -7.67
N VAL A 195 -3.66 3.82 -8.18
CA VAL A 195 -3.26 3.53 -9.55
C VAL A 195 -2.10 2.55 -9.54
N ALA A 196 -2.19 1.50 -10.36
CA ALA A 196 -1.20 0.42 -10.47
C ALA A 196 -0.93 0.09 -11.94
N GLY A 197 0.00 -0.86 -12.18
CA GLY A 197 0.49 -1.14 -13.53
C GLY A 197 1.23 0.08 -14.06
N LEU A 198 2.14 0.61 -13.24
CA LEU A 198 2.86 1.83 -13.52
C LEU A 198 3.88 1.59 -14.65
N ALA A 199 4.00 2.58 -15.52
CA ALA A 199 5.00 2.64 -16.56
C ALA A 199 5.54 4.07 -16.65
N PRO A 200 6.78 4.26 -17.15
CA PRO A 200 7.27 5.59 -17.49
C PRO A 200 6.28 6.32 -18.38
N ARG A 201 6.14 7.62 -18.18
CA ARG A 201 5.25 8.47 -18.97
C ARG A 201 5.69 8.49 -20.44
N THR A 202 5.08 7.63 -21.26
CA THR A 202 5.33 7.62 -22.70
C THR A 202 4.44 8.66 -23.38
N HIS A 203 5.09 9.62 -24.05
CA HIS A 203 4.42 10.63 -24.84
C HIS A 203 4.20 10.07 -26.24
N GLN A 204 3.00 9.57 -26.54
CA GLN A 204 2.60 9.47 -27.94
C GLN A 204 2.11 10.85 -28.36
N MET A 205 2.98 11.61 -29.02
CA MET A 205 2.58 12.86 -29.65
C MET A 205 1.50 12.57 -30.69
N SER A 206 0.28 13.06 -30.48
CA SER A 206 -0.71 13.08 -31.53
C SER A 206 -0.36 14.20 -32.51
N LEU A 207 -0.58 13.98 -33.80
CA LEU A 207 -0.46 15.02 -34.83
C LEU A 207 -1.52 16.13 -34.67
N PHE A 208 -2.56 15.87 -33.87
CA PHE A 208 -3.65 16.80 -33.57
C PHE A 208 -3.87 16.88 -32.06
N ASP A 209 -4.06 18.09 -31.53
CA ASP A 209 -4.42 18.34 -30.13
C ASP A 209 -5.70 17.58 -29.76
N THR A 210 -5.54 16.42 -29.13
CA THR A 210 -6.68 15.67 -28.60
C THR A 210 -7.22 16.36 -27.33
N PRO A 211 -8.49 16.20 -26.96
CA PRO A 211 -9.01 16.69 -25.68
C PRO A 211 -8.15 16.26 -24.49
N ASN A 212 -7.58 15.05 -24.54
CA ASN A 212 -6.68 14.50 -23.53
C ASN A 212 -5.35 15.29 -23.42
N GLU A 213 -4.76 15.71 -24.54
CA GLU A 213 -3.53 16.52 -24.53
C GLU A 213 -3.74 17.92 -23.96
N LYS A 214 -4.89 18.55 -24.25
CA LYS A 214 -5.24 19.86 -23.66
C LYS A 214 -5.37 19.77 -22.15
N GLU A 215 -6.05 18.74 -21.66
CA GLU A 215 -6.21 18.49 -20.22
C GLU A 215 -4.86 18.18 -19.56
N ARG A 216 -3.96 17.43 -20.21
CA ARG A 216 -2.58 17.23 -19.72
C ARG A 216 -1.82 18.53 -19.59
N ARG A 217 -1.83 19.39 -20.62
CA ARG A 217 -1.14 20.69 -20.57
C ARG A 217 -1.68 21.57 -19.45
N LEU A 218 -3.00 21.56 -19.24
CA LEU A 218 -3.64 22.26 -18.12
C LEU A 218 -3.15 21.75 -16.77
N LEU A 219 -3.13 20.43 -16.57
CA LEU A 219 -2.69 19.82 -15.31
C LEU A 219 -1.21 20.10 -15.03
N THR A 220 -0.34 20.00 -16.03
CA THR A 220 1.07 20.37 -15.88
C THR A 220 1.23 21.85 -15.48
N ALA A 221 0.50 22.76 -16.12
CA ALA A 221 0.55 24.18 -15.78
C ALA A 221 0.03 24.46 -14.35
N LEU A 222 -1.01 23.76 -13.91
CA LEU A 222 -1.52 23.86 -12.54
C LEU A 222 -0.49 23.37 -11.52
N ASP A 223 0.19 22.26 -11.81
CA ASP A 223 1.23 21.71 -10.94
C ASP A 223 2.41 22.69 -10.80
N GLU A 224 2.89 23.27 -11.91
CA GLU A 224 3.95 24.29 -11.91
C GLU A 224 3.55 25.53 -11.08
N LEU A 225 2.29 25.98 -11.19
CA LEU A 225 1.78 27.08 -10.38
C LEU A 225 1.68 26.73 -8.89
N HIS A 226 1.32 25.50 -8.55
CA HIS A 226 1.25 25.04 -7.16
C HIS A 226 2.63 24.86 -6.56
N GLU A 227 3.63 24.46 -7.35
CA GLU A 227 5.02 24.38 -6.92
C GLU A 227 5.59 25.78 -6.64
N LYS A 228 5.34 26.73 -7.56
CA LYS A 228 5.90 28.09 -7.47
C LYS A 228 5.21 28.99 -6.45
N PHE A 229 3.89 28.88 -6.32
CA PHE A 229 3.07 29.82 -5.52
C PHE A 229 2.31 29.16 -4.36
N GLY A 230 2.50 27.86 -4.17
CA GLY A 230 1.86 27.08 -3.12
C GLY A 230 0.47 26.56 -3.49
N LYS A 231 0.02 25.54 -2.75
CA LYS A 231 -1.18 24.70 -3.04
C LYS A 231 -2.53 25.44 -3.02
N ARG A 232 -2.56 26.74 -2.70
CA ARG A 232 -3.77 27.57 -2.66
C ARG A 232 -3.78 28.66 -3.73
N SER A 233 -2.78 28.70 -4.61
CA SER A 233 -2.66 29.72 -5.66
C SER A 233 -3.76 29.63 -6.71
N VAL A 234 -4.14 28.39 -7.08
CA VAL A 234 -5.26 28.11 -7.99
C VAL A 234 -6.07 26.96 -7.42
N VAL A 235 -7.39 27.13 -7.31
CA VAL A 235 -8.33 26.11 -6.85
C VAL A 235 -9.47 25.97 -7.85
N SER A 236 -10.00 24.76 -7.98
CA SER A 236 -11.17 24.51 -8.83
C SER A 236 -12.40 25.29 -8.30
N GLY A 237 -13.24 25.78 -9.21
CA GLY A 237 -14.37 26.67 -8.90
C GLY A 237 -15.40 26.06 -7.94
N ASP A 238 -15.59 24.74 -7.99
CA ASP A 238 -16.43 23.96 -7.06
C ASP A 238 -15.94 24.04 -5.60
N ARG A 239 -14.64 24.30 -5.37
CA ARG A 239 -14.07 24.52 -4.02
C ARG A 239 -14.24 25.96 -3.54
N VAL A 240 -14.47 26.91 -4.43
CA VAL A 240 -14.61 28.33 -4.08
C VAL A 240 -15.99 28.62 -3.47
N GLU A 241 -17.05 27.93 -3.94
CA GLU A 241 -18.42 28.19 -3.49
C GLU A 241 -18.67 27.83 -2.01
N LYS A 242 -17.89 26.92 -1.43
CA LYS A 242 -18.01 26.54 -0.01
C LYS A 242 -17.37 27.52 0.98
N ASN A 243 -16.60 28.50 0.51
CA ASN A 243 -16.00 29.56 1.32
C ASN A 243 -16.77 30.88 1.28
N ARG A 244 -17.95 30.94 0.63
CA ARG A 244 -18.81 32.12 0.78
C ARG A 244 -19.39 32.13 2.20
N PRO A 245 -19.22 33.22 2.98
CA PRO A 245 -19.96 33.36 4.22
C PRO A 245 -21.45 33.28 3.87
N LYS A 246 -22.19 32.42 4.58
CA LYS A 246 -23.66 32.41 4.50
C LYS A 246 -24.12 33.83 4.84
N LYS A 247 -24.79 34.48 3.88
CA LYS A 247 -25.54 35.71 4.13
C LYS A 247 -26.75 35.42 5.01
#